data_AF-A0A2A4JGW1-F1
#
_entry.id   AF-A0A2A4JGW1-F1
#
_cell.length_a   1.000
_cell.length_b   1.000
_cell.length_c   1.000
_cell.angle_alpha   90.00
_cell.angle_beta   90.00
_cell.angle_gamma   90.00
#
_symmetry.space_group_name_H-M   'P 1'
#
loop_
_entity.id
_entity.type
_entity.pdbx_description
1 polymer ?
#
loop_
_entity_poly.entity_id
_entity_poly.type
_entity_poly.pdbx_seq_one_letter_code
_entity_poly.pdbx_strand_id
1 'polypeptide(L)'
;MDHVYSQKFYRFPAFNLAIVRLTKPWTFNSMVNKIPFATQDSDFDGMCTATAVKASKSWSKVKYLYTEEVEMLTRSECEKLLCRSCRLFMCSLFDNRIRYSYSETEGGGLICFETGDPAEVDPDQGVLVAVTTIINIGLPNLHMKVGMFNKWVTDISCNVCANKFVMITGTIFVLIKYFRE
;
A
#
# COMPACT_ATOMS: atom_id res chain seq x y z
N MET A 1 -15.01 -8.94 6.85
CA MET A 1 -13.66 -8.51 7.26
C MET A 1 -13.34 -9.27 8.53
N ASP A 2 -12.19 -9.93 8.58
CA ASP A 2 -11.80 -10.78 9.71
C ASP A 2 -10.90 -10.01 10.69
N HIS A 3 -9.84 -9.38 10.18
CA HIS A 3 -8.87 -8.66 11.01
C HIS A 3 -8.21 -7.50 10.25
N VAL A 4 -7.71 -6.50 10.97
CA VAL A 4 -6.90 -5.39 10.42
C VAL A 4 -5.56 -5.36 11.12
N TYR A 5 -4.49 -5.41 10.34
CA TYR A 5 -3.13 -5.28 10.82
C TYR A 5 -2.61 -3.88 10.49
N SER A 6 -2.44 -3.03 11.49
CA SER A 6 -1.75 -1.75 11.34
C SER A 6 -0.25 -1.89 11.54
N GLN A 7 0.51 -0.94 10.99
CA GLN A 7 1.94 -0.86 11.22
C GLN A 7 2.23 -0.57 12.70
N LYS A 8 3.19 -1.27 13.32
CA LYS A 8 3.51 -1.16 14.77
C LYS A 8 3.81 0.26 15.26
N PHE A 9 4.45 1.07 14.41
CA PHE A 9 4.86 2.45 14.63
C PHE A 9 3.88 3.46 14.02
N TYR A 10 2.66 3.03 13.67
CA TYR A 10 1.62 3.90 13.14
C TYR A 10 1.47 5.18 13.98
N ARG A 11 1.66 6.33 13.32
CA ARG A 11 1.38 7.66 13.88
C ARG A 11 1.07 8.60 12.73
N PHE A 12 -0.19 8.97 12.56
CA PHE A 12 -0.60 9.79 11.44
C PHE A 12 0.26 11.08 11.29
N PRO A 13 0.78 11.37 10.08
CA PRO A 13 0.65 10.61 8.82
C PRO A 13 1.73 9.54 8.59
N ALA A 14 2.72 9.40 9.47
CA ALA A 14 3.78 8.41 9.37
C ALA A 14 3.27 6.97 9.56
N PHE A 15 3.82 6.04 8.78
CA PHE A 15 3.49 4.60 8.85
C PHE A 15 1.98 4.31 8.67
N ASN A 16 1.26 5.18 7.96
CA ASN A 16 -0.17 5.08 7.66
C ASN A 16 -0.48 4.00 6.61
N LEU A 17 -0.24 2.75 6.96
CA LEU A 17 -0.59 1.56 6.17
C LEU A 17 -1.26 0.52 7.06
N ALA A 18 -2.22 -0.19 6.47
CA ALA A 18 -2.91 -1.30 7.10
C ALA A 18 -3.16 -2.42 6.08
N ILE A 19 -3.16 -3.66 6.57
CA ILE A 19 -3.52 -4.85 5.80
C ILE A 19 -4.81 -5.39 6.36
N VAL A 20 -5.79 -5.58 5.48
CA VAL A 20 -7.09 -6.12 5.85
C VAL A 20 -7.16 -7.59 5.48
N ARG A 21 -7.35 -8.46 6.49
CA ARG A 21 -7.63 -9.88 6.27
C ARG A 21 -9.12 -10.09 6.04
N LEU A 22 -9.42 -10.85 4.99
CA LEU A 22 -10.78 -11.14 4.58
C LEU A 22 -11.25 -12.45 5.20
N THR A 23 -12.52 -12.51 5.58
CA THR A 23 -13.16 -13.70 6.13
C THR A 23 -13.33 -14.79 5.07
N LYS A 24 -13.55 -14.39 3.81
CA LYS A 24 -13.68 -15.27 2.66
C LYS A 24 -12.73 -14.78 1.55
N PRO A 25 -11.93 -15.67 0.93
CA PRO A 25 -11.07 -15.27 -0.17
C PRO A 25 -11.89 -14.84 -1.38
N TRP A 26 -11.35 -13.91 -2.16
CA TRP A 26 -11.92 -13.54 -3.46
C TRP A 26 -11.71 -14.65 -4.48
N THR A 27 -12.70 -14.85 -5.35
CA THR A 27 -12.55 -15.65 -6.57
C THR A 27 -12.11 -14.72 -7.70
N PHE A 28 -10.87 -14.86 -8.15
CA PHE A 28 -10.36 -14.01 -9.24
C PHE A 28 -11.02 -14.33 -10.58
N ASN A 29 -11.24 -13.29 -11.36
CA ASN A 29 -11.87 -13.31 -12.68
C ASN A 29 -11.48 -12.02 -13.44
N SER A 30 -12.12 -11.77 -14.58
CA SER A 30 -11.85 -10.58 -15.40
C SER A 30 -12.16 -9.23 -14.73
N MET A 31 -12.98 -9.22 -13.67
CA MET A 31 -13.37 -8.01 -12.93
C MET A 31 -12.67 -7.87 -11.58
N VAL A 32 -12.18 -8.98 -11.01
CA VAL A 32 -11.51 -9.00 -9.70
C VAL A 32 -10.19 -9.71 -9.85
N ASN A 33 -9.10 -8.96 -9.70
CA ASN A 33 -7.76 -9.49 -9.75
C ASN A 33 -6.87 -8.86 -8.67
N LYS A 34 -5.72 -9.48 -8.40
CA LYS A 34 -4.68 -8.88 -7.55
C LYS A 34 -3.95 -7.80 -8.33
N ILE A 35 -3.37 -6.85 -7.62
CA ILE A 35 -2.35 -5.96 -8.15
C ILE A 35 -0.99 -6.36 -7.55
N PRO A 36 0.07 -6.52 -8.35
CA PRO A 36 1.42 -6.65 -7.79
C PRO A 36 1.76 -5.35 -7.05
N PHE A 37 2.55 -5.47 -5.98
CA PHE A 37 2.96 -4.32 -5.18
C PHE A 37 4.47 -4.25 -5.15
N ALA A 38 5.00 -3.02 -5.03
CA ALA A 38 6.42 -2.76 -5.17
C ALA A 38 7.25 -3.63 -4.21
N THR A 39 8.34 -4.18 -4.75
CA THR A 39 9.33 -4.96 -4.01
C THR A 39 10.52 -4.13 -3.56
N GLN A 40 10.71 -2.97 -4.19
CA GLN A 40 11.83 -2.08 -3.91
C GLN A 40 11.36 -0.72 -3.36
N ASP A 41 12.16 -0.13 -2.47
CA ASP A 41 12.00 1.26 -2.05
C ASP A 41 12.67 2.18 -3.07
N SER A 42 11.94 2.45 -4.15
CA SER A 42 12.34 3.37 -5.21
C SER A 42 11.48 4.64 -5.15
N ASP A 43 12.04 5.77 -5.57
CA ASP A 43 11.26 6.97 -5.86
C ASP A 43 10.85 6.93 -7.35
N PHE A 44 9.60 7.28 -7.64
CA PHE A 44 9.07 7.38 -9.01
C PHE A 44 8.78 8.84 -9.33
N ASP A 45 9.22 9.31 -10.48
CA ASP A 45 9.11 10.69 -10.96
C ASP A 45 8.35 10.82 -12.29
N GLY A 46 7.68 9.74 -12.71
CA GLY A 46 6.85 9.69 -13.91
C GLY A 46 5.36 9.96 -13.67
N MET A 47 4.52 9.41 -14.56
CA MET A 47 3.07 9.44 -14.45
C MET A 47 2.56 8.17 -13.76
N CYS A 48 1.65 8.34 -12.82
CA CYS A 48 1.00 7.23 -12.13
C CYS A 48 -0.52 7.38 -12.19
N THR A 49 -1.23 6.28 -12.04
CA THR A 49 -2.68 6.25 -11.91
C THR A 49 -3.08 6.13 -10.45
N ALA A 50 -3.75 7.15 -9.92
CA ALA A 50 -4.45 7.08 -8.65
C ALA A 50 -5.88 6.59 -8.88
N THR A 51 -6.32 5.58 -8.11
CA THR A 51 -7.72 5.16 -8.16
C THR A 51 -8.56 6.03 -7.22
N ALA A 52 -9.50 6.79 -7.78
CA ALA A 52 -10.46 7.57 -7.04
C ALA A 52 -11.80 6.81 -6.95
N VAL A 53 -12.00 6.07 -5.86
CA VAL A 53 -13.33 5.59 -5.50
C VAL A 53 -14.02 6.71 -4.75
N LYS A 54 -15.11 7.25 -5.30
CA LYS A 54 -15.99 8.12 -4.50
C LYS A 54 -16.81 7.27 -3.54
N ALA A 55 -16.21 6.87 -2.44
CA ALA A 55 -16.91 6.17 -1.38
C ALA A 55 -17.66 7.17 -0.50
N SER A 56 -18.89 7.57 -0.86
CA SER A 56 -19.69 8.40 0.05
C SER A 56 -21.16 8.04 0.15
N LYS A 57 -21.42 7.09 1.07
CA LYS A 57 -22.73 6.72 1.64
C LYS A 57 -23.64 6.00 0.64
N SER A 58 -24.62 5.22 1.13
CA SER A 58 -25.62 4.54 0.28
C SER A 58 -26.52 5.48 -0.54
N TRP A 59 -26.21 6.79 -0.53
CA TRP A 59 -26.94 7.90 -1.12
C TRP A 59 -26.03 8.79 -1.99
N SER A 60 -24.81 8.35 -2.33
CA SER A 60 -23.92 9.12 -3.22
C SER A 60 -24.60 9.42 -4.55
N LYS A 61 -24.55 10.69 -4.98
CA LYS A 61 -24.98 11.12 -6.32
C LYS A 61 -24.07 10.60 -7.44
N VAL A 62 -22.86 10.15 -7.13
CA VAL A 62 -21.86 9.70 -8.11
C VAL A 62 -21.52 8.25 -7.79
N LYS A 63 -21.86 7.36 -8.74
CA LYS A 63 -21.81 5.90 -8.59
C LYS A 63 -20.70 5.23 -9.42
N TYR A 64 -19.84 6.03 -10.05
CA TYR A 64 -18.83 5.55 -10.98
C TYR A 64 -17.46 5.51 -10.31
N LEU A 65 -16.65 4.54 -10.73
CA LEU A 65 -15.23 4.47 -10.43
C LEU A 65 -14.48 5.41 -11.38
N TYR A 66 -13.58 6.22 -10.86
CA TYR A 66 -12.71 7.07 -11.67
C TYR A 66 -11.25 6.69 -11.42
N THR A 67 -10.47 6.71 -12.48
CA THR A 67 -9.02 6.69 -12.43
C THR A 67 -8.52 8.08 -12.79
N GLU A 68 -7.47 8.52 -12.11
CA GLU A 68 -6.87 9.82 -12.33
C GLU A 68 -5.39 9.63 -12.58
N GLU A 69 -4.88 10.26 -13.63
CA GLU A 69 -3.45 10.33 -13.86
C GLU A 69 -2.87 11.47 -13.02
N VAL A 70 -1.84 11.14 -12.25
CA VAL A 70 -1.15 12.08 -11.39
C VAL A 70 0.32 12.13 -11.78
N GLU A 71 0.82 13.34 -11.89
CA GLU A 71 2.23 13.61 -12.13
C GLU A 71 2.98 13.57 -10.80
N MET A 72 4.03 12.74 -10.76
CA MET A 72 4.84 12.56 -9.56
C MET A 72 5.89 13.66 -9.43
N LEU A 73 6.17 14.03 -8.19
CA LEU A 73 7.25 14.95 -7.85
C LEU A 73 8.45 14.16 -7.36
N THR A 74 9.65 14.63 -7.69
CA THR A 74 10.84 14.13 -7.02
C THR A 74 10.76 14.44 -5.53
N ARG A 75 11.38 13.60 -4.69
CA ARG A 75 11.42 13.83 -3.24
C ARG A 75 11.98 15.22 -2.90
N SER A 76 13.02 15.65 -3.61
CA SER A 76 13.67 16.95 -3.39
C SER A 76 12.71 18.12 -3.63
N GLU A 77 11.91 18.07 -4.71
CA GLU A 77 10.91 19.10 -5.00
C GLU A 77 9.80 19.09 -3.96
N CYS A 78 9.31 17.92 -3.58
CA CYS A 78 8.28 17.79 -2.57
C CYS A 78 8.72 18.32 -1.21
N GLU A 79 9.94 17.98 -0.75
CA GLU A 79 10.50 18.45 0.51
C GLU A 79 10.69 19.98 0.53
N LYS A 80 11.06 20.57 -0.62
CA LYS A 80 11.13 22.04 -0.78
C LYS A 80 9.77 22.69 -0.68
N LEU A 81 8.75 22.15 -1.35
CA LEU A 81 7.39 22.71 -1.36
C LEU A 81 6.69 22.56 0.01
N LEU A 82 6.94 21.45 0.71
CA LEU A 82 6.31 21.17 2.00
C LEU A 82 7.16 21.62 3.22
N CYS A 83 8.38 22.10 2.99
CA CYS A 83 9.33 22.50 4.03
C CYS A 83 9.55 21.42 5.12
N ARG A 84 9.52 20.14 4.74
CA ARG A 84 9.66 19.00 5.67
C ARG A 84 10.19 17.78 4.93
N SER A 85 10.76 16.83 5.67
CA SER A 85 11.18 15.57 5.06
C SER A 85 9.99 14.70 4.66
N CYS A 86 10.10 14.11 3.47
CA CYS A 86 9.09 13.26 2.86
C CYS A 86 9.61 11.83 2.64
N ARG A 87 10.63 11.37 3.39
CA ARG A 87 11.27 10.06 3.19
C ARG A 87 10.30 8.86 3.15
N LEU A 88 9.19 8.93 3.89
CA LEU A 88 8.18 7.86 3.95
C LEU A 88 7.16 7.93 2.81
N PHE A 89 7.18 9.00 2.02
CA PHE A 89 6.14 9.33 1.08
C PHE A 89 6.69 9.48 -0.34
N MET A 90 5.87 9.11 -1.31
CA MET A 90 5.90 9.67 -2.65
C MET A 90 4.96 10.86 -2.71
N CYS A 91 5.25 11.81 -3.58
CA CYS A 91 4.44 13.00 -3.73
C CYS A 91 3.93 13.15 -5.15
N SER A 92 2.70 13.62 -5.29
CA SER A 92 2.16 14.05 -6.59
C SER A 92 1.83 15.53 -6.58
N LEU A 93 1.83 16.14 -7.76
CA LEU A 93 1.38 17.50 -7.95
C LEU A 93 -0.09 17.66 -7.53
N PHE A 94 -0.40 18.81 -6.95
CA PHE A 94 -1.78 19.23 -6.80
C PHE A 94 -2.28 19.78 -8.15
N ASP A 95 -3.18 19.04 -8.80
CA ASP A 95 -3.84 19.51 -10.01
C ASP A 95 -5.25 20.02 -9.70
N ASN A 96 -5.43 21.34 -9.82
CA ASN A 96 -6.71 22.02 -9.57
C ASN A 96 -7.79 21.71 -10.61
N ARG A 97 -7.43 21.08 -11.74
CA ARG A 97 -8.36 20.57 -12.75
C ARG A 97 -9.03 19.29 -12.27
N ILE A 98 -8.43 18.60 -11.30
CA ILE A 98 -8.98 17.39 -10.71
C ILE A 98 -10.16 17.77 -9.81
N ARG A 99 -11.37 17.73 -10.39
CA ARG A 99 -12.63 18.02 -9.70
C ARG A 99 -13.02 16.98 -8.65
N TYR A 100 -12.28 15.87 -8.55
CA TYR A 100 -12.57 14.75 -7.66
C TYR A 100 -11.47 14.41 -6.65
N SER A 101 -10.53 15.33 -6.41
CA SER A 101 -9.53 15.22 -5.34
C SER A 101 -10.19 15.48 -3.97
N TYR A 102 -10.94 14.49 -3.49
CA TYR A 102 -11.61 14.50 -2.19
C TYR A 102 -10.83 13.63 -1.21
N SER A 103 -10.84 13.97 0.08
CA SER A 103 -10.31 13.12 1.16
C SER A 103 -10.91 11.70 1.18
N GLU A 104 -12.03 11.48 0.49
CA GLU A 104 -12.67 10.17 0.32
C GLU A 104 -11.83 9.16 -0.49
N THR A 105 -10.78 9.62 -1.19
CA THR A 105 -9.85 8.74 -1.92
C THR A 105 -8.58 8.41 -1.12
N GLU A 106 -8.48 8.89 0.13
CA GLU A 106 -7.47 8.42 1.08
C GLU A 106 -7.60 6.91 1.32
N GLY A 107 -6.47 6.21 1.38
CA GLY A 107 -6.42 4.75 1.33
C GLY A 107 -6.48 4.16 -0.08
N GLY A 108 -6.72 4.98 -1.11
CA GLY A 108 -6.64 4.57 -2.51
C GLY A 108 -5.22 4.17 -2.92
N GLY A 109 -5.11 3.19 -3.82
CA GLY A 109 -3.84 2.75 -4.38
C GLY A 109 -3.32 3.72 -5.44
N LEU A 110 -2.00 3.90 -5.45
CA LEU A 110 -1.24 4.57 -6.50
C LEU A 110 -0.50 3.51 -7.33
N ILE A 111 -0.90 3.38 -8.59
CA ILE A 111 -0.37 2.42 -9.54
C ILE A 111 0.55 3.14 -10.51
N CYS A 112 1.77 2.67 -10.69
CA CYS A 112 2.69 3.22 -11.69
C CYS A 112 3.10 2.15 -12.69
N PHE A 113 3.52 2.60 -13.87
CA PHE A 113 3.96 1.78 -14.98
C PHE A 113 5.42 2.09 -15.30
N GLU A 114 6.11 1.16 -15.95
CA GLU A 114 7.52 1.29 -16.35
C GLU A 114 8.44 1.61 -15.16
N THR A 115 8.11 1.04 -14.01
CA THR A 115 8.78 1.27 -12.72
C THR A 115 10.16 0.63 -12.64
N GLY A 116 10.39 -0.42 -13.43
CA GLY A 116 11.57 -1.28 -13.31
C GLY A 116 11.57 -2.16 -12.05
N ASP A 117 10.47 -2.18 -11.28
CA ASP A 117 10.30 -3.09 -10.16
C ASP A 117 10.15 -4.53 -10.68
N PRO A 118 10.85 -5.53 -10.11
CA PRO A 118 10.72 -6.92 -10.52
C PRO A 118 9.30 -7.50 -10.40
N ALA A 119 8.41 -6.87 -9.61
CA ALA A 119 7.01 -7.26 -9.52
C ALA A 119 6.17 -6.81 -10.72
N GLU A 120 6.68 -5.90 -11.55
CA GLU A 120 6.06 -5.45 -12.79
C GLU A 120 6.29 -6.47 -13.92
N VAL A 121 5.64 -7.63 -13.80
CA VAL A 121 5.76 -8.71 -14.78
C VAL A 121 4.90 -8.44 -16.02
N ASP A 122 3.72 -7.84 -15.82
CA ASP A 122 2.79 -7.45 -16.88
C ASP A 122 2.83 -5.93 -17.06
N PRO A 123 3.31 -5.43 -18.23
CA PRO A 123 3.41 -4.00 -18.48
C PRO A 123 2.06 -3.29 -18.52
N ASP A 124 0.95 -4.02 -18.76
CA ASP A 124 -0.39 -3.43 -18.82
C ASP A 124 -1.09 -3.37 -17.45
N GLN A 125 -0.51 -4.00 -16.42
CA GLN A 125 -1.08 -4.07 -15.08
C GLN A 125 -0.52 -3.01 -14.13
N GLY A 126 0.74 -2.62 -14.33
CA GLY A 126 1.49 -1.73 -13.45
C GLY A 126 1.69 -2.33 -12.05
N VAL A 127 2.24 -1.52 -11.15
CA VAL A 127 2.56 -1.93 -9.76
C VAL A 127 1.98 -0.94 -8.76
N LEU A 128 1.43 -1.45 -7.66
CA LEU A 128 1.04 -0.64 -6.50
C LEU A 128 2.30 -0.16 -5.76
N VAL A 129 2.65 1.11 -6.00
CA VAL A 129 3.87 1.71 -5.43
C VAL A 129 3.62 2.44 -4.11
N ALA A 130 2.41 2.96 -3.91
CA ALA A 130 2.05 3.74 -2.74
C ALA A 130 0.55 3.70 -2.44
N VAL A 131 0.18 4.15 -1.24
CA VAL A 131 -1.22 4.33 -0.81
C VAL A 131 -1.44 5.77 -0.40
N THR A 132 -2.46 6.43 -0.95
CA THR A 132 -2.77 7.83 -0.67
C THR A 132 -3.05 8.03 0.81
N THR A 133 -2.33 8.96 1.44
CA THR A 133 -2.41 9.23 2.88
C THR A 133 -2.96 10.61 3.19
N ILE A 134 -2.50 11.65 2.47
CA ILE A 134 -3.00 13.01 2.63
C ILE A 134 -3.22 13.59 1.24
N ILE A 135 -4.39 14.18 1.04
CA ILE A 135 -4.70 15.00 -0.12
C ILE A 135 -4.72 16.45 0.33
N ASN A 136 -3.80 17.26 -0.19
CA ASN A 136 -3.68 18.66 0.19
C ASN A 136 -4.33 19.56 -0.87
N ILE A 137 -4.81 20.73 -0.45
CA ILE A 137 -5.28 21.77 -1.37
C ILE A 137 -4.15 22.77 -1.59
N GLY A 138 -3.71 22.92 -2.83
CA GLY A 138 -2.64 23.88 -3.19
C GLY A 138 -1.23 23.47 -2.77
N LEU A 139 -1.05 22.26 -2.24
CA LEU A 139 0.24 21.67 -1.88
C LEU A 139 0.33 20.23 -2.41
N PRO A 140 1.53 19.66 -2.59
CA PRO A 140 1.68 18.28 -3.02
C PRO A 140 0.88 17.27 -2.18
N ASN A 141 0.28 16.28 -2.83
CA ASN A 141 -0.35 15.15 -2.14
C ASN A 141 0.71 14.18 -1.62
N LEU A 142 0.40 13.44 -0.56
CA LEU A 142 1.31 12.47 0.05
C LEU A 142 0.76 11.05 -0.06
N HIS A 143 1.58 10.15 -0.59
CA HIS A 143 1.28 8.74 -0.74
C HIS A 143 2.32 7.92 0.03
N MET A 144 1.89 7.10 0.98
CA MET A 144 2.78 6.25 1.77
C MET A 144 3.37 5.17 0.87
N LYS A 145 4.70 5.09 0.80
CA LYS A 145 5.40 4.10 -0.04
C LYS A 145 5.04 2.68 0.37
N VAL A 146 4.72 1.81 -0.57
CA VAL A 146 4.45 0.38 -0.30
C VAL A 146 5.73 -0.43 -0.32
N GLY A 147 6.65 -0.15 -1.26
CA GLY A 147 7.92 -0.88 -1.40
C GLY A 147 8.79 -0.87 -0.14
N MET A 148 8.82 0.26 0.58
CA MET A 148 9.49 0.40 1.87
C MET A 148 8.98 -0.60 2.93
N PHE A 149 7.72 -1.03 2.82
CA PHE A 149 7.09 -1.99 3.74
C PHE A 149 6.88 -3.36 3.12
N ASN A 150 7.50 -3.67 1.98
CA ASN A 150 7.32 -4.94 1.27
C ASN A 150 7.47 -6.15 2.21
N LYS A 151 8.53 -6.17 3.02
CA LYS A 151 8.75 -7.24 4.01
C LYS A 151 7.61 -7.36 5.04
N TRP A 152 7.11 -6.23 5.55
CA TRP A 152 6.01 -6.23 6.52
C TRP A 152 4.71 -6.72 5.88
N VAL A 153 4.44 -6.32 4.63
CA VAL A 153 3.27 -6.76 3.87
C VAL A 153 3.33 -8.27 3.59
N THR A 154 4.48 -8.75 3.14
CA THR A 154 4.71 -10.17 2.83
C THR A 154 4.68 -11.03 4.09
N ASP A 155 5.38 -10.65 5.17
CA ASP A 155 5.41 -11.43 6.43
C ASP A 155 4.00 -11.59 7.04
N ILE A 156 3.17 -10.55 7.00
CA ILE A 156 1.78 -10.63 7.50
C ILE A 156 0.91 -11.51 6.61
N SER A 157 1.12 -11.47 5.30
CA SER A 157 0.48 -12.39 4.36
C SER A 157 0.94 -13.84 4.57
N CYS A 158 2.18 -14.02 5.06
CA CYS A 158 2.83 -15.30 5.32
C CYS A 158 2.76 -15.77 6.79
N ASN A 159 1.83 -15.24 7.61
CA ASN A 159 1.57 -15.65 9.00
C ASN A 159 1.16 -17.14 9.20
N VAL A 160 1.45 -18.02 8.23
CA VAL A 160 1.34 -19.48 8.26
C VAL A 160 2.73 -20.18 8.21
N CYS A 161 3.84 -19.47 7.97
CA CYS A 161 5.15 -20.11 7.75
C CYS A 161 6.14 -20.10 8.93
N ALA A 162 5.83 -19.46 10.06
CA ALA A 162 6.59 -19.61 11.30
C ALA A 162 5.62 -20.10 12.39
N ASN A 163 5.69 -21.32 12.92
CA ASN A 163 6.87 -21.81 13.61
C ASN A 163 6.87 -23.36 13.79
N LYS A 164 6.86 -24.14 12.70
CA LYS A 164 6.96 -25.60 12.81
C LYS A 164 8.29 -26.05 13.43
N PHE A 165 9.38 -25.30 13.20
CA PHE A 165 10.70 -25.63 13.75
C PHE A 165 10.80 -25.42 15.28
N VAL A 166 10.20 -24.38 15.85
CA VAL A 166 10.16 -24.20 17.32
C VAL A 166 9.24 -25.22 17.99
N MET A 167 8.14 -25.61 17.33
CA MET A 167 7.29 -26.69 17.84
C MET A 167 8.01 -28.05 17.87
N ILE A 168 8.79 -28.36 16.82
CA ILE A 168 9.56 -29.61 16.72
C ILE A 168 10.73 -29.62 17.72
N THR A 169 11.47 -28.51 17.84
CA THR A 169 12.58 -28.43 18.80
C THR A 169 12.08 -28.45 20.25
N GLY A 170 10.96 -27.78 20.55
CA GLY A 170 10.32 -27.83 21.87
C GLY A 170 9.85 -29.25 22.25
N THR A 171 9.24 -29.99 21.33
CA THR A 171 8.79 -31.37 21.59
C THR A 171 9.95 -32.35 21.76
N ILE A 172 11.03 -32.22 20.99
CA ILE A 172 12.24 -33.05 21.14
C ILE A 172 12.89 -32.79 22.51
N PHE A 173 13.00 -31.54 22.96
CA PHE A 173 13.57 -31.23 24.28
C PHE A 173 12.73 -31.79 25.44
N VAL A 174 11.40 -31.77 25.33
CA VAL A 174 10.52 -32.39 26.35
C VAL A 174 10.66 -33.90 26.36
N LEU A 175 10.72 -34.55 25.19
CA LEU A 175 10.90 -36.01 25.10
C LEU A 175 12.27 -36.46 25.63
N ILE A 176 13.35 -35.74 25.30
CA ILE A 176 14.69 -36.05 25.84
C ILE A 176 14.71 -35.91 27.36
N LYS A 177 13.99 -34.94 27.93
CA LYS A 177 13.93 -34.75 29.38
C LYS A 177 13.10 -35.85 30.07
N TYR A 178 12.03 -36.33 29.44
CA TYR A 178 11.15 -37.37 29.98
C TYR A 178 11.79 -38.77 29.98
N PHE A 179 12.69 -39.07 29.04
CA PHE A 179 13.39 -40.37 28.96
C PHE A 179 14.72 -40.42 29.76
N ARG A 180 15.05 -39.36 30.49
CA ARG A 180 16.31 -39.25 31.26
C ARG A 180 16.11 -39.28 32.77
N GLU A 181 14.87 -39.49 33.21
CA GLU A 181 14.47 -39.88 34.57
C GLU A 181 14.12 -41.38 34.60
#